data_AF-A0A7Y4P0V9-F1
#
_entry.id   AF-A0A7Y4P0V9-F1
#
_cell.length_a   1.000
_cell.length_b   1.000
_cell.length_c   1.000
_cell.angle_alpha   90.00
_cell.angle_beta   90.00
_cell.angle_gamma   90.00
#
_symmetry.space_group_name_H-M   'P 1'
#
loop_
_entity.id
_entity.type
_entity.pdbx_description
1 polymer ?
#
loop_
_entity_poly.entity_id
_entity_poly.type
_entity_poly.pdbx_seq_one_letter_code
_entity_poly.pdbx_strand_id
1 'polypeptide(L)'
;MTDPRLAPYRDAVFELRHNGELVGHLTTQIWSMRSLPALHLKRDQLWSQITWLDGTKERPEEDYGPDWPTLTELESGTYDPTYGDYSDLQATPLTGPARDTLWKTLGPPE
;
A
#
# COMPACT_ATOMS: atom_id res chain seq x y z
N MET A 1 12.24 -11.05 -12.81
CA MET A 1 11.54 -10.01 -13.61
C MET A 1 10.51 -9.38 -12.69
N THR A 2 10.34 -8.06 -12.68
CA THR A 2 9.35 -7.43 -11.78
C THR A 2 7.95 -7.67 -12.32
N ASP A 3 7.04 -8.07 -11.44
CA ASP A 3 5.64 -8.33 -11.80
C ASP A 3 5.00 -7.02 -12.29
N PRO A 4 4.52 -6.94 -13.54
CA PRO A 4 3.96 -5.71 -14.09
C PRO A 4 2.72 -5.22 -13.35
N ARG A 5 2.01 -6.11 -12.64
CA ARG A 5 0.84 -5.76 -11.81
C ARG A 5 1.19 -4.81 -10.67
N LEU A 6 2.46 -4.75 -10.26
CA LEU A 6 2.93 -3.88 -9.18
C LEU A 6 3.13 -2.42 -9.59
N ALA A 7 3.15 -2.12 -10.90
CA ALA A 7 3.45 -0.77 -11.39
C ALA A 7 2.50 0.32 -10.85
N PRO A 8 1.17 0.10 -10.77
CA PRO A 8 0.24 1.09 -10.21
C PRO A 8 0.41 1.35 -8.71
N TYR A 9 0.99 0.38 -7.98
CA TYR A 9 1.17 0.42 -6.53
C TYR A 9 2.56 0.92 -6.12
N ARG A 10 3.36 1.36 -7.09
CA ARG A 10 4.65 1.99 -6.83
C ARG A 10 4.42 3.44 -6.43
N ASP A 11 4.74 3.75 -5.17
CA ASP A 11 4.61 5.08 -4.59
C ASP A 11 3.17 5.61 -4.71
N ALA A 12 2.18 4.75 -4.47
CA ALA A 12 0.77 5.10 -4.60
C ALA A 12 0.16 5.49 -3.25
N VAL A 13 -0.87 6.32 -3.31
CA VAL A 13 -1.65 6.79 -2.17
C VAL A 13 -3.11 6.48 -2.44
N PHE A 14 -3.82 5.97 -1.44
CA PHE A 14 -5.25 5.74 -1.47
C PHE A 14 -5.92 6.54 -0.37
N GLU A 15 -7.12 7.07 -0.65
CA GLU A 15 -8.04 7.49 0.41
C GLU A 15 -8.68 6.24 1.02
N LEU A 16 -8.69 6.18 2.35
CA LEU A 16 -9.38 5.14 3.09
C LEU A 16 -10.65 5.70 3.70
N ARG A 17 -11.78 5.10 3.35
CA ARG A 17 -13.09 5.46 3.91
C ARG A 17 -13.72 4.28 4.63
N HIS A 18 -14.30 4.57 5.79
CA HIS A 18 -15.13 3.62 6.52
C HIS A 18 -16.56 4.17 6.56
N ASN A 19 -17.54 3.38 6.10
CA ASN A 19 -18.93 3.82 5.97
C ASN A 19 -19.11 5.15 5.20
N GLY A 20 -18.24 5.42 4.22
CA GLY A 20 -18.26 6.63 3.39
C GLY A 20 -17.55 7.84 4.00
N GLU A 21 -17.10 7.78 5.26
CA GLU A 21 -16.32 8.83 5.91
C GLU A 21 -14.82 8.59 5.72
N LEU A 22 -14.07 9.64 5.41
CA LEU A 22 -12.61 9.57 5.33
C LEU A 22 -12.04 9.31 6.73
N VAL A 23 -11.28 8.22 6.88
CA VAL A 23 -10.65 7.85 8.15
C VAL A 23 -9.12 7.91 8.09
N GLY A 24 -8.55 7.87 6.89
CA GLY A 24 -7.11 7.97 6.71
C GLY A 24 -6.67 7.82 5.26
N HIS A 25 -5.39 7.57 5.09
CA HIS A 25 -4.77 7.34 3.80
C HIS A 25 -3.88 6.09 3.87
N LEU A 26 -3.81 5.34 2.78
CA LEU A 26 -2.88 4.24 2.62
C LEU A 26 -1.74 4.68 1.71
N THR A 27 -0.49 4.48 2.10
CA THR A 27 0.66 4.58 1.20
C THR A 27 1.14 3.18 0.82
N THR A 28 1.59 3.01 -0.42
CA THR A 28 2.14 1.74 -0.91
C THR A 28 3.46 1.95 -1.62
N GLN A 29 4.39 1.01 -1.47
CA GLN A 29 5.69 1.05 -2.13
C GLN A 29 6.18 -0.35 -2.49
N ILE A 30 6.93 -0.46 -3.59
CA ILE A 30 7.50 -1.73 -4.05
C ILE A 30 8.99 -1.75 -3.78
N TRP A 31 9.42 -2.64 -2.88
CA TRP A 31 10.83 -2.92 -2.62
C TRP A 31 11.26 -4.16 -3.37
N SER A 32 12.45 -4.10 -3.97
CA SER A 32 13.04 -5.26 -4.64
C SER A 32 14.23 -5.75 -3.83
N MET A 33 14.11 -6.89 -3.17
CA MET A 33 15.24 -7.54 -2.51
C MET A 33 15.90 -8.57 -3.43
N ARG A 34 17.22 -8.67 -3.38
CA ARG A 34 17.98 -9.78 -3.97
C ARG A 34 18.19 -10.83 -2.90
N SER A 35 17.43 -11.92 -2.93
CA SER A 35 17.67 -13.04 -2.03
C SER A 35 18.79 -13.92 -2.61
N LEU A 36 19.94 -13.92 -1.93
CA LEU A 36 21.12 -14.75 -2.13
C LEU A 36 21.98 -14.47 -3.39
N PRO A 37 23.30 -14.18 -3.24
CA PRO A 37 24.20 -13.92 -4.37
C PRO A 37 24.38 -15.11 -5.31
N ALA A 38 24.06 -16.34 -4.88
CA ALA A 38 24.20 -17.55 -5.69
C ALA A 38 22.99 -17.83 -6.62
N LEU A 39 21.80 -17.32 -6.32
CA LEU A 39 20.56 -17.69 -7.02
C LEU A 39 19.94 -16.56 -7.84
N HIS A 40 20.46 -15.32 -7.74
CA HIS A 40 19.93 -14.15 -8.45
C HIS A 40 18.40 -14.00 -8.32
N LEU A 41 17.81 -14.49 -7.23
CA LEU A 41 16.37 -14.51 -7.05
C LEU A 41 15.96 -13.12 -6.57
N LYS A 42 15.48 -12.31 -7.51
CA LYS A 42 14.86 -11.01 -7.23
C LYS A 42 13.45 -11.28 -6.71
N ARG A 43 13.19 -10.91 -5.45
CA ARG A 43 11.84 -10.96 -4.87
C ARG A 43 11.37 -9.53 -4.65
N ASP A 44 10.27 -9.20 -5.32
CA ASP A 44 9.57 -7.94 -5.07
C ASP A 44 8.67 -8.12 -3.83
N GLN A 45 8.52 -7.04 -3.08
CA GLN A 45 7.74 -6.93 -1.85
C GLN A 45 6.89 -5.67 -1.98
N LEU A 46 5.59 -5.80 -1.77
CA LEU A 46 4.72 -4.65 -1.59
C LEU A 46 4.75 -4.31 -0.11
N TRP A 47 5.04 -3.06 0.18
CA TRP A 47 4.90 -2.48 1.51
C TRP A 47 3.69 -1.56 1.49
N SER A 48 2.90 -1.58 2.55
CA SER A 48 1.73 -0.72 2.72
C SER A 48 1.66 -0.19 4.15
N GLN A 49 1.18 1.03 4.34
CA GLN A 49 1.04 1.63 5.68
C GLN A 49 -0.14 2.59 5.69
N ILE A 50 -0.99 2.44 6.71
CA ILE A 50 -2.06 3.40 6.98
C ILE A 50 -1.49 4.59 7.76
N THR A 51 -1.86 5.79 7.34
CA THR A 51 -1.80 6.99 8.18
C THR A 51 -3.21 7.50 8.44
N TRP A 52 -3.63 7.49 9.71
CA TRP A 52 -4.92 7.98 10.16
C TRP A 52 -5.00 9.51 10.12
N LEU A 53 -6.22 10.06 10.17
CA LEU A 53 -6.42 11.52 10.10
C LEU A 53 -5.83 12.31 11.27
N ASP A 54 -5.61 11.67 12.42
CA ASP A 54 -4.91 12.27 13.56
C ASP A 54 -3.37 12.26 13.40
N GLY A 55 -2.88 11.71 12.28
CA GLY A 55 -1.46 11.60 11.95
C GLY A 55 -0.79 10.36 12.54
N THR A 56 -1.50 9.52 13.30
CA THR A 56 -0.97 8.25 13.77
C THR A 56 -0.79 7.29 12.58
N LYS A 57 0.33 6.55 12.58
CA LYS A 57 0.68 5.59 11.53
C LYS A 57 0.55 4.17 12.08
N GLU A 58 -0.05 3.29 11.30
CA GLU A 58 0.02 1.85 11.57
C GLU A 58 1.41 1.31 11.27
N ARG A 59 1.66 0.07 11.73
CA ARG A 59 2.87 -0.64 11.32
C ARG A 59 2.83 -0.91 9.81
N PRO A 60 3.97 -0.81 9.10
CA PRO A 60 4.04 -1.24 7.72
C PRO A 60 3.72 -2.73 7.59
N GLU A 61 2.89 -3.06 6.62
CA GLU A 61 2.54 -4.43 6.25
C GLU A 61 3.22 -4.81 4.95
N GLU A 62 3.77 -6.01 4.91
CA GLU A 62 4.46 -6.58 3.76
C GLU A 62 3.59 -7.64 3.07
N ASP A 63 3.50 -7.55 1.75
CA ASP A 63 2.85 -8.54 0.90
C ASP A 63 3.83 -9.08 -0.16
N TYR A 64 3.66 -10.35 -0.50
CA TYR A 64 4.54 -11.12 -1.35
C TYR A 64 3.74 -11.87 -2.43
N GLY A 65 4.25 -11.80 -3.66
CA GLY A 65 3.72 -12.60 -4.76
C GLY A 65 3.93 -14.11 -4.60
N PRO A 66 3.28 -14.91 -5.46
CA PRO A 66 2.63 -14.50 -6.72
C PRO A 66 1.15 -14.07 -6.60
N ASP A 67 0.50 -14.37 -5.47
CA ASP A 67 -0.95 -14.22 -5.31
C ASP A 67 -1.35 -12.78 -4.98
N TRP A 68 -0.49 -12.03 -4.28
CA TRP A 68 -0.67 -10.62 -3.91
C TRP A 68 -2.08 -10.30 -3.35
N PRO A 69 -2.45 -10.82 -2.17
CA PRO A 69 -3.73 -10.49 -1.52
C PRO A 69 -4.04 -9.00 -1.45
N THR A 70 -3.06 -8.16 -1.09
CA THR A 70 -3.27 -6.71 -0.98
C THR A 70 -3.58 -6.07 -2.33
N LEU A 71 -2.98 -6.56 -3.43
CA LEU A 71 -3.36 -6.10 -4.78
C LEU A 71 -4.81 -6.46 -5.08
N THR A 72 -5.21 -7.69 -4.76
CA THR A 72 -6.57 -8.17 -5.04
C THR A 72 -7.61 -7.32 -4.32
N GLU A 73 -7.34 -6.95 -3.06
CA GLU A 73 -8.20 -6.05 -2.29
C GLU A 73 -8.28 -4.66 -2.92
N LEU A 74 -7.13 -4.04 -3.20
CA LEU A 74 -7.08 -2.69 -3.77
C LEU A 74 -7.70 -2.62 -5.18
N GLU A 75 -7.59 -3.67 -5.99
CA GLU A 75 -8.27 -3.79 -7.28
C GLU A 75 -9.79 -3.86 -7.13
N SER A 76 -10.28 -4.47 -6.05
CA SER A 76 -11.70 -4.50 -5.71
C SER A 76 -12.21 -3.21 -5.05
N GLY A 77 -11.30 -2.28 -4.75
CA GLY A 77 -11.60 -0.99 -4.11
C GLY A 77 -11.72 -1.09 -2.59
N THR A 78 -11.14 -2.12 -1.98
CA THR A 78 -11.14 -2.33 -0.53
C THR A 78 -9.73 -2.48 0.02
N TYR A 79 -9.58 -2.39 1.33
CA TYR A 79 -8.36 -2.72 2.05
C TYR A 79 -8.75 -3.19 3.45
N ASP A 80 -8.23 -4.35 3.86
CA ASP A 80 -8.48 -4.89 5.20
C ASP A 80 -7.14 -4.97 5.95
N PRO A 81 -6.86 -4.02 6.87
CA PRO A 81 -5.58 -4.02 7.57
C PRO A 81 -5.44 -5.24 8.47
N THR A 82 -4.25 -5.82 8.52
CA THR A 82 -3.94 -6.91 9.45
C THR A 82 -4.03 -6.44 10.92
N TYR A 83 -3.74 -5.16 11.16
CA TYR A 83 -3.75 -4.54 12.47
C TYR A 83 -4.67 -3.30 12.50
N GLY A 84 -5.48 -3.20 13.56
CA GLY A 84 -6.34 -2.05 13.80
C GLY A 84 -7.77 -2.46 14.14
N ASP A 85 -8.61 -1.46 14.42
CA ASP A 85 -10.02 -1.67 14.78
C ASP A 85 -10.96 -1.55 13.56
N TYR A 86 -10.43 -1.23 12.37
CA TYR A 86 -11.19 -1.06 11.15
C TYR A 86 -11.07 -2.28 10.25
N SER A 87 -12.20 -2.76 9.75
CA SER A 87 -12.28 -3.70 8.63
C SER A 87 -13.02 -3.06 7.46
N ASP A 88 -12.95 -3.68 6.29
CA ASP A 88 -13.75 -3.30 5.10
C ASP A 88 -13.57 -1.83 4.67
N LEU A 89 -12.34 -1.31 4.76
CA LEU A 89 -12.06 0.06 4.33
C LEU A 89 -12.21 0.16 2.81
N GLN A 90 -12.92 1.18 2.35
CA GLN A 90 -12.97 1.52 0.93
C GLN A 90 -11.68 2.23 0.57
N ALA A 91 -10.93 1.65 -0.36
CA ALA A 91 -9.66 2.17 -0.83
C ALA A 91 -9.83 2.77 -2.23
N THR A 92 -9.69 4.09 -2.34
CA THR A 92 -9.78 4.79 -3.63
C THR A 92 -8.41 5.34 -4.01
N PRO A 93 -7.83 4.97 -5.17
CA PRO A 93 -6.53 5.47 -5.58
C PRO A 93 -6.59 6.97 -5.85
N LEU A 94 -5.69 7.71 -5.24
CA LEU A 94 -5.48 9.11 -5.57
C LEU A 94 -4.54 9.22 -6.77
N THR A 95 -4.79 10.20 -7.62
CA THR A 95 -3.96 10.49 -8.80
C THR A 95 -3.62 11.98 -8.90
N GLY A 96 -2.57 12.29 -9.65
CA GLY A 96 -2.17 13.67 -9.93
C GLY A 96 -1.74 14.47 -8.70
N PRO A 97 -2.02 15.79 -8.67
CA PRO A 97 -1.48 16.69 -7.63
C PRO A 97 -1.88 16.36 -6.19
N ALA A 98 -3.08 15.82 -5.99
CA ALA A 98 -3.57 15.43 -4.65
C ALA A 98 -2.70 14.30 -4.07
N ARG A 99 -2.47 13.25 -4.88
CA ARG A 99 -1.57 12.14 -4.54
C ARG A 99 -0.15 12.64 -4.26
N ASP A 100 0.39 13.51 -5.12
CA ASP A 100 1.77 14.00 -4.96
C ASP A 100 1.95 14.87 -3.71
N THR A 101 0.92 15.62 -3.33
CA THR A 101 0.93 16.43 -2.11
C THR A 101 0.93 15.55 -0.87
N LEU A 102 0.04 14.56 -0.82
CA LEU A 102 -0.02 13.62 0.29
C LEU A 102 1.23 12.75 0.38
N TRP A 103 1.78 12.30 -0.74
CA TRP A 103 3.02 11.52 -0.75
C TRP A 103 4.20 12.29 -0.12
N LYS A 104 4.30 13.60 -0.37
CA LYS A 104 5.34 14.44 0.26
C LYS A 104 5.17 14.57 1.78
N THR A 105 3.94 14.46 2.27
CA THR A 105 3.63 14.57 3.70
C THR A 105 3.74 13.23 4.42
N LEU A 106 3.20 12.17 3.83
CA LEU A 106 3.10 10.84 4.45
C LEU A 106 4.39 10.02 4.27
N GLY A 107 5.02 10.16 3.10
CA GLY A 107 6.20 9.40 2.73
C GLY A 107 5.91 7.92 2.40
N PRO A 108 6.97 7.13 2.17
CA PRO A 108 6.84 5.69 2.00
C PRO A 108 6.44 5.01 3.32
N PRO A 109 5.91 3.77 3.26
CA PRO A 109 5.79 2.90 4.42
C PRO A 109 7.15 2.74 5.15
N GLU A 110 7.20 3.08 6.44
CA GLU A 110 8.42 3.06 7.27
C GLU A 110 8.18 2.55 8.71
#